data_AF-A0A813DKD9-F1
#
_entry.id   AF-A0A813DKD9-F1
#
_cell.length_a   1.000
_cell.length_b   1.000
_cell.length_c   1.000
_cell.angle_alpha   90.00
_cell.angle_beta   90.00
_cell.angle_gamma   90.00
#
_symmetry.space_group_name_H-M   'P 1'
#
loop_
_entity.id
_entity.type
_entity.pdbx_description
1 polymer ?
#
loop_
_entity_poly.entity_id
_entity_poly.type
_entity_poly.pdbx_seq_one_letter_code
_entity_poly.pdbx_strand_id
1 'polypeptide(L)'
;MALRGFVAASIGYDNANDDLKGDVANFCQVGKTKGNEIVQGSTSALAALCAMAEADCSKGVAVAGHSQGAFITMFSTISDARVTAQLILSAGTADGDMLCVVDAPDRCLYNAQMSNGGLNKAKRRYIIGNDDLIIGGSPANNLQSMKGISGYDCGDSLDCIQVDGSGFFIIKGADYKNATCDKVGHSLYGTIDPINSDAQLVCDWLSPEKFALAANFDWLAATAMTSGAPPTQVSLTFEGNPIPCAASCPAEDLDVCKFIELAMMTLIGGVVGGVVCCCCCVGCIIALVCYCKRK
;
A
#
# COMPACT_ATOMS: atom_id res chain seq x y z
N MET A 1 9.04 -3.06 -13.69
CA MET A 1 8.51 -2.29 -14.84
C MET A 1 9.55 -2.07 -15.94
N ALA A 2 10.79 -1.66 -15.65
CA ALA A 2 11.82 -1.43 -16.68
C ALA A 2 12.04 -2.62 -17.64
N LEU A 3 12.21 -3.84 -17.10
CA LEU A 3 12.31 -5.08 -17.89
C LEU A 3 11.05 -5.42 -18.71
N ARG A 4 9.96 -4.68 -18.50
CA ARG A 4 8.69 -4.83 -19.25
C ARG A 4 8.52 -3.69 -20.25
N GLY A 5 9.59 -2.99 -20.63
CA GLY A 5 9.55 -1.95 -21.66
C GLY A 5 8.99 -0.59 -21.20
N PHE A 6 8.90 -0.36 -19.89
CA PHE A 6 8.48 0.94 -19.34
C PHE A 6 9.70 1.75 -18.91
N VAL A 7 9.64 3.07 -19.06
CA VAL A 7 10.45 3.97 -18.23
C VAL A 7 9.91 3.87 -16.80
N ALA A 8 10.78 3.59 -15.83
CA ALA A 8 10.37 3.30 -14.45
C ALA A 8 11.23 4.06 -13.45
N ALA A 9 10.60 4.58 -12.40
CA ALA A 9 11.27 5.25 -11.29
C ALA A 9 10.61 4.89 -9.95
N SER A 10 11.40 4.90 -8.88
CA SER A 10 10.93 4.97 -7.50
C SER A 10 10.82 6.43 -7.10
N ILE A 11 9.71 6.82 -6.48
CA ILE A 11 9.40 8.21 -6.19
C ILE A 11 9.47 8.42 -4.69
N GLY A 12 10.38 9.30 -4.25
CA GLY A 12 10.34 9.83 -2.91
C GLY A 12 9.22 10.86 -2.80
N TYR A 13 8.47 10.81 -1.71
CA TYR A 13 7.43 11.78 -1.38
C TYR A 13 7.61 12.24 0.06
N ASP A 14 7.05 13.41 0.38
CA ASP A 14 7.22 13.97 1.72
C ASP A 14 6.47 13.14 2.77
N ASN A 15 7.26 12.63 3.72
CA ASN A 15 6.82 11.84 4.87
C ASN A 15 6.91 12.64 6.19
N ALA A 16 7.41 13.88 6.17
CA ALA A 16 7.64 14.68 7.37
C ALA A 16 6.32 15.03 8.09
N ASN A 17 5.23 15.09 7.34
CA ASN A 17 3.87 15.15 7.86
C ASN A 17 3.16 13.85 7.48
N ASP A 18 3.08 12.92 8.41
CA ASP A 18 2.41 11.61 8.27
C ASP A 18 0.86 11.80 8.26
N ASP A 19 0.35 12.84 7.57
CA ASP A 19 -1.02 13.39 7.64
C ASP A 19 -2.12 12.41 7.21
N LEU A 20 -1.76 11.31 6.52
CA LEU A 20 -2.71 10.23 6.26
C LEU A 20 -3.03 9.45 7.54
N LYS A 21 -2.17 9.53 8.56
CA LYS A 21 -2.34 8.98 9.90
C LYS A 21 -2.75 10.11 10.84
N GLY A 22 -4.03 10.17 11.21
CA GLY A 22 -4.51 11.05 12.28
C GLY A 22 -5.45 12.18 11.86
N ASP A 23 -5.49 12.56 10.57
CA ASP A 23 -6.51 13.48 10.05
C ASP A 23 -7.56 12.73 9.21
N VAL A 24 -8.31 11.88 9.89
CA VAL A 24 -9.39 11.06 9.34
C VAL A 24 -10.43 11.90 8.59
N ALA A 25 -10.71 13.09 9.12
CA ALA A 25 -11.66 14.03 8.54
C ALA A 25 -11.18 14.56 7.19
N ASN A 26 -9.88 14.75 7.02
CA ASN A 26 -9.28 15.23 5.77
C ASN A 26 -8.54 14.16 4.96
N PHE A 27 -8.65 12.87 5.32
CA PHE A 27 -7.90 11.78 4.69
C PHE A 27 -7.98 11.82 3.16
N CYS A 28 -9.19 12.03 2.62
CA CYS A 28 -9.42 12.13 1.20
C CYS A 28 -8.76 13.37 0.57
N GLN A 29 -8.77 14.50 1.28
CA GLN A 29 -8.15 15.74 0.80
C GLN A 29 -6.63 15.65 0.84
N VAL A 30 -6.05 15.18 1.95
CA VAL A 30 -4.62 14.94 2.10
C VAL A 30 -4.14 13.93 1.07
N GLY A 31 -4.86 12.81 0.92
CA GLY A 31 -4.56 11.78 -0.06
C GLY A 31 -4.56 12.30 -1.49
N LYS A 32 -5.57 13.11 -1.86
CA LYS A 32 -5.59 13.79 -3.17
C LYS A 32 -4.42 14.75 -3.34
N THR A 33 -4.08 15.54 -2.33
CA THR A 33 -2.91 16.44 -2.39
C THR A 33 -1.63 15.66 -2.66
N LYS A 34 -1.35 14.62 -1.88
CA LYS A 34 -0.16 13.76 -2.07
C LYS A 34 -0.20 13.04 -3.43
N GLY A 35 -1.36 12.57 -3.86
CA GLY A 35 -1.55 11.99 -5.18
C GLY A 35 -1.22 12.98 -6.29
N ASN A 36 -1.69 14.23 -6.18
CA ASN A 36 -1.44 15.30 -7.13
C ASN A 36 0.03 15.67 -7.25
N GLU A 37 0.78 15.67 -6.15
CA GLU A 37 2.22 15.96 -6.20
C GLU A 37 3.00 14.98 -7.09
N ILE A 38 2.51 13.73 -7.20
CA ILE A 38 3.14 12.71 -8.03
C ILE A 38 2.76 12.85 -9.50
N VAL A 39 1.53 13.27 -9.82
CA VAL A 39 1.01 13.21 -11.21
C VAL A 39 0.71 14.57 -11.85
N GLN A 40 0.39 15.62 -11.10
CA GLN A 40 -0.03 16.92 -11.61
C GLN A 40 1.07 18.00 -11.50
N GLY A 41 1.13 18.88 -12.50
CA GLY A 41 2.06 19.99 -12.55
C GLY A 41 3.38 19.65 -13.23
N SER A 42 4.10 20.67 -13.69
CA SER A 42 5.32 20.54 -14.49
C SER A 42 6.52 19.99 -13.71
N THR A 43 6.46 20.02 -12.38
CA THR A 43 7.51 19.51 -11.48
C THR A 43 7.17 18.16 -10.85
N SER A 44 6.03 17.57 -11.22
CA SER A 44 5.64 16.24 -10.72
C SER A 44 6.57 15.15 -11.24
N ALA A 45 6.62 14.03 -10.53
CA ALA A 45 7.36 12.86 -10.97
C ALA A 45 6.87 12.36 -12.34
N LEU A 46 5.56 12.35 -12.58
CA LEU A 46 5.01 11.97 -13.87
C LEU A 46 5.43 12.94 -14.98
N ALA A 47 5.41 14.26 -14.74
CA ALA A 47 5.87 15.22 -15.73
C ALA A 47 7.36 15.05 -16.06
N ALA A 48 8.20 14.79 -15.06
CA ALA A 48 9.62 14.52 -15.26
C ALA A 48 9.83 13.25 -16.11
N LEU A 49 9.10 12.17 -15.83
CA LEU A 49 9.17 10.94 -16.61
C LEU A 49 8.67 11.12 -18.04
N CYS A 50 7.53 11.79 -18.23
CA CYS A 50 6.96 12.03 -19.56
C CYS A 50 7.77 13.02 -20.42
N ALA A 51 8.69 13.78 -19.81
CA ALA A 51 9.62 14.65 -20.53
C ALA A 51 10.86 13.91 -21.04
N MET A 52 11.11 12.67 -20.59
CA MET A 52 12.21 11.85 -21.10
C MET A 52 11.96 11.46 -22.56
N ALA A 53 12.99 11.50 -23.39
CA ALA A 53 12.87 11.18 -24.81
C ALA A 53 12.47 9.71 -25.06
N GLU A 54 12.77 8.84 -24.10
CA GLU A 54 12.47 7.41 -24.10
C GLU A 54 11.03 7.11 -23.64
N ALA A 55 10.34 8.07 -23.02
CA ALA A 55 9.01 7.88 -22.47
C ALA A 55 7.93 8.36 -23.46
N ASP A 56 6.92 7.52 -23.67
CA ASP A 56 5.70 7.89 -24.39
C ASP A 56 4.50 7.61 -23.50
N CYS A 57 4.18 8.58 -22.64
CA CYS A 57 3.10 8.47 -21.67
C CYS A 57 1.71 8.33 -22.31
N SER A 58 1.56 8.60 -23.62
CA SER A 58 0.30 8.36 -24.32
C SER A 58 -0.02 6.87 -24.48
N LYS A 59 1.01 6.00 -24.41
CA LYS A 59 0.87 4.54 -24.47
C LYS A 59 0.41 3.92 -23.16
N GLY A 60 0.42 4.67 -22.06
CA GLY A 60 -0.06 4.21 -20.75
C GLY A 60 0.88 4.59 -19.61
N VAL A 61 0.28 4.77 -18.44
CA VAL A 61 1.01 5.06 -17.20
C VAL A 61 0.57 4.04 -16.15
N ALA A 62 1.54 3.26 -15.69
CA ALA A 62 1.36 2.31 -14.61
C ALA A 62 1.88 2.90 -13.30
N VAL A 63 1.15 2.66 -12.22
CA VAL A 63 1.59 3.04 -10.87
C VAL A 63 1.44 1.87 -9.92
N ALA A 64 2.36 1.77 -8.96
CA ALA A 64 2.34 0.76 -7.93
C ALA A 64 2.83 1.36 -6.61
N GLY A 65 2.24 0.93 -5.50
CA GLY A 65 2.64 1.41 -4.19
C GLY A 65 2.39 0.37 -3.11
N HIS A 66 3.11 0.51 -2.01
CA HIS A 66 2.94 -0.29 -0.79
C HIS A 66 2.57 0.62 0.38
N SER A 67 1.70 0.15 1.27
CA SER A 67 1.33 0.89 2.50
C SER A 67 0.79 2.29 2.19
N GLN A 68 1.36 3.33 2.79
CA GLN A 68 1.07 4.73 2.47
C GLN A 68 1.23 5.03 0.96
N GLY A 69 2.28 4.50 0.33
CA GLY A 69 2.49 4.65 -1.11
C GLY A 69 1.35 4.02 -1.92
N ALA A 70 0.73 2.95 -1.44
CA ALA A 70 -0.43 2.34 -2.08
C ALA A 70 -1.66 3.27 -2.04
N PHE A 71 -1.90 3.95 -0.91
CA PHE A 71 -2.94 4.98 -0.81
C PHE A 71 -2.68 6.17 -1.75
N ILE A 72 -1.46 6.72 -1.75
CA ILE A 72 -1.09 7.83 -2.65
C ILE A 72 -1.30 7.41 -4.11
N THR A 73 -0.93 6.17 -4.43
CA THR A 73 -1.15 5.57 -5.75
C THR A 73 -2.63 5.55 -6.10
N MET A 74 -3.50 5.08 -5.19
CA MET A 74 -4.96 5.10 -5.39
C MET A 74 -5.50 6.51 -5.63
N PHE A 75 -5.03 7.50 -4.87
CA PHE A 75 -5.46 8.90 -5.05
C PHE A 75 -4.98 9.51 -6.36
N SER A 76 -3.79 9.12 -6.85
CA SER A 76 -3.25 9.67 -8.11
C SER A 76 -4.19 9.46 -9.31
N THR A 77 -4.94 8.36 -9.37
CA THR A 77 -5.92 8.10 -10.44
C THR A 77 -7.22 8.84 -10.29
N ILE A 78 -7.59 9.24 -9.07
CA ILE A 78 -8.76 10.11 -8.87
C ILE A 78 -8.46 11.49 -9.49
N SER A 79 -7.18 11.85 -9.55
CA SER A 79 -6.73 13.17 -9.94
C SER A 79 -6.18 13.28 -11.36
N ASP A 80 -5.74 12.17 -11.98
CA ASP A 80 -5.13 12.21 -13.31
C ASP A 80 -5.49 11.00 -14.17
N ALA A 81 -6.23 11.29 -15.24
CA ALA A 81 -6.72 10.28 -16.18
C ALA A 81 -5.62 9.63 -17.04
N ARG A 82 -4.37 10.13 -17.01
CA ARG A 82 -3.24 9.50 -17.72
C ARG A 82 -2.84 8.18 -17.07
N VAL A 83 -3.13 7.98 -15.79
CA VAL A 83 -2.86 6.72 -15.09
C VAL A 83 -3.87 5.65 -15.54
N THR A 84 -3.35 4.57 -16.12
CA THR A 84 -4.15 3.57 -16.85
C THR A 84 -4.19 2.20 -16.19
N ALA A 85 -3.34 1.95 -15.19
CA ALA A 85 -3.41 0.77 -14.32
C ALA A 85 -2.74 0.96 -12.96
N GLN A 86 -3.21 0.20 -11.97
CA GLN A 86 -2.73 0.25 -10.58
C GLN A 86 -2.46 -1.12 -9.98
N LEU A 87 -1.31 -1.25 -9.32
CA LEU A 87 -1.01 -2.35 -8.42
C LEU A 87 -0.89 -1.81 -6.98
N ILE A 88 -1.81 -2.25 -6.12
CA ILE A 88 -1.96 -1.77 -4.76
C ILE A 88 -1.49 -2.87 -3.80
N LEU A 89 -0.45 -2.60 -3.02
CA LEU A 89 0.12 -3.55 -2.06
C LEU A 89 -0.17 -3.06 -0.64
N SER A 90 -0.83 -3.88 0.18
CA SER A 90 -1.12 -3.58 1.59
C SER A 90 -1.81 -2.22 1.82
N ALA A 91 -2.96 -2.02 1.19
CA ALA A 91 -3.89 -0.93 1.49
C ALA A 91 -5.33 -1.43 1.55
N GLY A 92 -6.21 -0.67 2.19
CA GLY A 92 -7.56 -1.13 2.53
C GLY A 92 -8.54 -0.03 2.87
N THR A 93 -9.82 -0.38 3.08
CA THR A 93 -10.74 0.49 3.81
C THR A 93 -10.42 0.37 5.29
N ALA A 94 -10.27 1.50 5.96
CA ALA A 94 -9.91 1.57 7.37
C ALA A 94 -11.09 1.25 8.31
N ASP A 95 -11.98 0.35 7.88
CA ASP A 95 -13.05 -0.22 8.71
C ASP A 95 -12.41 -1.27 9.65
N GLY A 96 -11.49 -0.81 10.52
CA GLY A 96 -10.57 -1.68 11.24
C GLY A 96 -9.38 -0.97 11.89
N ASP A 97 -9.65 0.05 12.70
CA ASP A 97 -8.96 0.34 13.98
C ASP A 97 -7.41 0.45 14.07
N MET A 98 -6.66 0.77 13.01
CA MET A 98 -5.23 1.11 13.20
C MET A 98 -4.73 2.36 12.48
N LEU A 99 -5.33 2.76 11.36
CA LEU A 99 -5.11 4.10 10.81
C LEU A 99 -5.97 5.18 11.49
N CYS A 100 -6.76 4.82 12.51
CA CYS A 100 -7.82 5.64 13.09
C CYS A 100 -8.85 6.15 12.08
N VAL A 101 -8.82 5.74 10.80
CA VAL A 101 -9.80 6.15 9.78
C VAL A 101 -11.09 5.30 9.91
N VAL A 102 -11.56 5.14 11.15
CA VAL A 102 -12.89 4.62 11.46
C VAL A 102 -13.84 5.80 11.31
N ASP A 103 -14.90 5.65 10.52
CA ASP A 103 -15.89 6.71 10.23
C ASP A 103 -15.37 7.91 9.44
N ALA A 104 -14.44 7.75 8.49
CA ALA A 104 -14.32 8.76 7.44
C ALA A 104 -15.65 8.77 6.64
N PRO A 105 -16.48 9.82 6.73
CA PRO A 105 -17.75 9.87 5.99
C PRO A 105 -17.51 9.80 4.47
N ASP A 106 -16.30 10.18 4.06
CA ASP A 106 -15.86 10.18 2.68
C ASP A 106 -15.24 8.82 2.30
N ARG A 107 -16.07 7.96 1.73
CA ARG A 107 -15.68 6.71 1.05
C ARG A 107 -14.90 6.96 -0.25
N CYS A 108 -13.95 7.89 -0.27
CA CYS A 108 -13.29 8.36 -1.51
C CYS A 108 -12.43 7.31 -2.22
N LEU A 109 -12.06 6.23 -1.52
CA LEU A 109 -11.28 5.12 -2.07
C LEU A 109 -12.10 3.86 -2.35
N TYR A 110 -13.41 3.89 -2.08
CA TYR A 110 -14.30 2.79 -2.47
C TYR A 110 -14.41 2.73 -4.00
N ASN A 111 -14.76 1.54 -4.51
CA ASN A 111 -14.82 1.29 -5.95
C ASN A 111 -15.61 2.33 -6.75
N ALA A 112 -16.74 2.82 -6.23
CA ALA A 112 -17.57 3.79 -6.95
C ALA A 112 -16.81 5.11 -7.18
N GLN A 113 -16.11 5.61 -6.17
CA GLN A 113 -15.35 6.86 -6.23
C GLN A 113 -14.08 6.71 -7.07
N MET A 114 -13.37 5.59 -6.91
CA MET A 114 -12.22 5.25 -7.76
C MET A 114 -12.61 5.15 -9.24
N SER A 115 -13.79 4.58 -9.54
CA SER A 115 -14.30 4.48 -10.90
C SER A 115 -14.77 5.84 -11.46
N ASN A 116 -15.29 6.73 -10.61
CA ASN A 116 -15.60 8.12 -11.01
C ASN A 116 -14.35 8.92 -11.38
N GLY A 117 -13.20 8.58 -10.79
CA GLY A 117 -11.88 9.10 -11.20
C GLY A 117 -11.43 8.63 -12.58
N GLY A 118 -12.16 7.70 -13.21
CA GLY A 118 -11.90 7.23 -14.58
C GLY A 118 -11.16 5.90 -14.67
N LEU A 119 -10.63 5.36 -13.56
CA LEU A 119 -9.96 4.06 -13.58
C LEU A 119 -10.92 2.92 -13.22
N ASN A 120 -11.35 2.18 -14.24
CA ASN A 120 -12.18 0.98 -14.11
C ASN A 120 -11.54 -0.07 -13.19
N LYS A 121 -12.33 -0.80 -12.40
CA LYS A 121 -11.85 -1.90 -11.55
C LYS A 121 -11.07 -2.99 -12.29
N ALA A 122 -11.36 -3.22 -13.58
CA ALA A 122 -10.57 -4.10 -14.46
C ALA A 122 -9.10 -3.66 -14.64
N LYS A 123 -8.77 -2.43 -14.23
CA LYS A 123 -7.43 -1.86 -14.32
C LYS A 123 -6.72 -1.78 -12.96
N ARG A 124 -7.26 -2.45 -11.93
CA ARG A 124 -6.79 -2.38 -10.54
C ARG A 124 -6.58 -3.78 -9.98
N ARG A 125 -5.41 -4.02 -9.37
CA ARG A 125 -5.10 -5.25 -8.64
C ARG A 125 -4.62 -4.92 -7.24
N TYR A 126 -5.09 -5.68 -6.27
CA TYR A 126 -4.80 -5.51 -4.85
C TYR A 126 -4.16 -6.77 -4.28
N ILE A 127 -3.08 -6.61 -3.53
CA ILE A 127 -2.41 -7.71 -2.82
C ILE A 127 -2.23 -7.28 -1.37
N ILE A 128 -2.61 -8.11 -0.42
CA ILE A 128 -2.46 -7.82 1.01
C ILE A 128 -2.15 -9.11 1.77
N GLY A 129 -1.44 -8.99 2.89
CA GLY A 129 -1.27 -10.09 3.82
C GLY A 129 -2.55 -10.37 4.61
N ASN A 130 -2.90 -11.65 4.80
CA ASN A 130 -4.06 -12.06 5.59
C ASN A 130 -4.02 -11.52 7.03
N ASP A 131 -2.82 -11.46 7.61
CA ASP A 131 -2.55 -11.03 8.97
C ASP A 131 -2.08 -9.57 9.03
N ASP A 132 -2.37 -8.77 7.99
CA ASP A 132 -2.04 -7.35 7.98
C ASP A 132 -2.92 -6.60 8.98
N LEU A 133 -2.39 -6.46 10.20
CA LEU A 133 -3.05 -5.73 11.28
C LEU A 133 -3.01 -4.22 11.02
N ILE A 134 -2.03 -3.70 10.28
CA ILE A 134 -1.86 -2.25 10.04
C ILE A 134 -3.03 -1.68 9.25
N ILE A 135 -3.54 -2.44 8.29
CA ILE A 135 -4.60 -1.98 7.41
C ILE A 135 -5.98 -2.41 7.90
N GLY A 136 -6.20 -3.71 8.12
CA GLY A 136 -7.52 -4.22 8.48
C GLY A 136 -7.71 -4.46 9.97
N GLY A 137 -6.64 -4.54 10.77
CA GLY A 137 -6.73 -4.94 12.19
C GLY A 137 -7.12 -6.41 12.40
N SER A 138 -7.66 -7.11 11.40
CA SER A 138 -7.96 -8.54 11.42
C SER A 138 -8.09 -9.12 10.00
N PRO A 139 -7.96 -10.45 9.83
CA PRO A 139 -8.20 -11.12 8.55
C PRO A 139 -9.60 -10.89 7.97
N ALA A 140 -10.64 -10.87 8.82
CA ALA A 140 -12.01 -10.63 8.38
C ALA A 140 -12.18 -9.22 7.81
N ASN A 141 -11.58 -8.23 8.46
CA ASN A 141 -11.60 -6.85 7.99
C ASN A 141 -10.76 -6.68 6.73
N ASN A 142 -9.61 -7.37 6.60
CA ASN A 142 -8.82 -7.36 5.36
C ASN A 142 -9.66 -7.82 4.17
N LEU A 143 -10.43 -8.89 4.32
CA LEU A 143 -11.36 -9.34 3.28
C LEU A 143 -12.45 -8.32 2.99
N GLN A 144 -13.11 -7.79 4.03
CA GLN A 144 -14.19 -6.80 3.86
C GLN A 144 -13.69 -5.52 3.16
N SER A 145 -12.51 -5.07 3.55
CA SER A 145 -11.80 -3.94 2.96
C SER A 145 -11.48 -4.19 1.48
N MET A 146 -10.94 -5.36 1.13
CA MET A 146 -10.65 -5.71 -0.26
C MET A 146 -11.92 -5.69 -1.11
N LYS A 147 -13.05 -6.19 -0.59
CA LYS A 147 -14.33 -6.10 -1.30
C LYS A 147 -14.74 -4.65 -1.55
N GLY A 148 -14.61 -3.79 -0.53
CA GLY A 148 -14.97 -2.37 -0.61
C GLY A 148 -14.17 -1.56 -1.63
N ILE A 149 -12.83 -1.63 -1.59
CA ILE A 149 -11.98 -0.85 -2.49
C ILE A 149 -11.92 -1.43 -3.91
N SER A 150 -11.93 -2.76 -4.04
CA SER A 150 -11.79 -3.40 -5.35
C SER A 150 -13.09 -3.37 -6.15
N GLY A 151 -14.24 -3.45 -5.46
CA GLY A 151 -15.55 -3.60 -6.10
C GLY A 151 -15.81 -5.02 -6.60
N TYR A 152 -15.08 -6.01 -6.11
CA TYR A 152 -15.30 -7.42 -6.34
C TYR A 152 -15.76 -8.11 -5.05
N ASP A 153 -16.81 -8.92 -5.13
CA ASP A 153 -17.27 -9.75 -4.02
C ASP A 153 -17.30 -11.21 -4.47
N CYS A 154 -16.28 -11.96 -4.07
CA CYS A 154 -16.12 -13.38 -4.35
C CYS A 154 -16.53 -14.27 -3.14
N GLY A 155 -17.44 -13.79 -2.29
CA GLY A 155 -17.81 -14.49 -1.05
C GLY A 155 -16.63 -14.52 -0.07
N ASP A 156 -16.35 -15.69 0.49
CA ASP A 156 -15.25 -15.86 1.47
C ASP A 156 -13.91 -16.20 0.81
N SER A 157 -13.83 -16.12 -0.53
CA SER A 157 -12.59 -16.38 -1.25
C SER A 157 -11.55 -15.30 -0.98
N LEU A 158 -10.33 -15.75 -0.64
CA LEU A 158 -9.14 -14.90 -0.56
C LEU A 158 -8.45 -14.73 -1.91
N ASP A 159 -8.85 -15.55 -2.89
CA ASP A 159 -8.49 -15.39 -4.29
C ASP A 159 -9.70 -14.87 -5.06
N CYS A 160 -9.70 -13.56 -5.31
CA CYS A 160 -10.72 -12.89 -6.10
C CYS A 160 -10.08 -12.24 -7.33
N ILE A 161 -9.00 -12.84 -7.84
CA ILE A 161 -8.39 -12.44 -9.12
C ILE A 161 -9.29 -12.91 -10.26
N GLN A 162 -9.63 -11.98 -11.14
CA GLN A 162 -10.50 -12.19 -12.29
C GLN A 162 -9.73 -12.73 -13.49
N VAL A 163 -10.45 -13.11 -14.55
CA VAL A 163 -9.85 -13.60 -15.80
C VAL A 163 -8.95 -12.57 -16.49
N ASP A 164 -9.25 -11.28 -16.35
CA ASP A 164 -8.40 -10.17 -16.84
C ASP A 164 -7.23 -9.85 -15.90
N GLY A 165 -7.11 -10.60 -14.81
CA GLY A 165 -6.12 -10.43 -13.77
C GLY A 165 -6.41 -9.32 -12.76
N SER A 166 -7.46 -8.52 -12.92
CA SER A 166 -7.86 -7.54 -11.90
C SER A 166 -8.43 -8.21 -10.65
N GLY A 167 -8.72 -7.45 -9.61
CA GLY A 167 -9.30 -7.97 -8.36
C GLY A 167 -8.29 -8.02 -7.23
N PHE A 168 -8.48 -8.91 -6.26
CA PHE A 168 -7.63 -8.98 -5.08
C PHE A 168 -7.15 -10.38 -4.76
N PHE A 169 -5.98 -10.44 -4.13
CA PHE A 169 -5.43 -11.65 -3.53
C PHE A 169 -4.97 -11.37 -2.08
N ILE A 170 -5.48 -12.15 -1.13
CA ILE A 170 -5.12 -12.06 0.28
C ILE A 170 -4.22 -13.25 0.62
N ILE A 171 -2.94 -12.97 0.86
CA ILE A 171 -1.88 -13.97 1.01
C ILE A 171 -1.95 -14.59 2.40
N LYS A 172 -2.01 -15.92 2.46
CA LYS A 172 -1.83 -16.71 3.67
C LYS A 172 -0.44 -17.32 3.73
N GLY A 173 -0.04 -17.72 4.93
CA GLY A 173 1.20 -18.47 5.14
C GLY A 173 1.34 -19.69 4.23
N ALA A 174 0.24 -20.42 4.03
CA ALA A 174 0.17 -21.60 3.17
C ALA A 174 0.35 -21.33 1.66
N ASP A 175 0.30 -20.06 1.21
CA ASP A 175 0.57 -19.71 -0.18
C ASP A 175 2.08 -19.68 -0.48
N TYR A 176 2.93 -19.58 0.54
CA TYR A 176 4.38 -19.67 0.39
C TYR A 176 4.82 -21.12 0.22
N LYS A 177 5.61 -21.39 -0.83
CA LYS A 177 6.13 -22.72 -1.17
C LYS A 177 7.60 -22.88 -0.82
N ASN A 178 8.35 -21.79 -0.84
CA ASN A 178 9.81 -21.78 -0.65
C ASN A 178 10.21 -21.17 0.70
N ALA A 179 9.35 -20.35 1.29
CA ALA A 179 9.52 -19.80 2.63
C ALA A 179 8.50 -20.38 3.61
N THR A 180 8.92 -20.49 4.87
CA THR A 180 8.01 -20.83 5.98
C THR A 180 7.45 -19.54 6.58
N CYS A 181 6.15 -19.38 6.50
CA CYS A 181 5.44 -18.19 6.95
C CYS A 181 4.20 -18.64 7.73
N ASP A 182 4.19 -18.47 9.05
CA ASP A 182 3.00 -18.77 9.85
C ASP A 182 1.95 -17.66 9.72
N LYS A 183 2.41 -16.42 9.52
CA LYS A 183 1.62 -15.21 9.33
C LYS A 183 2.16 -14.40 8.17
N VAL A 184 1.27 -13.64 7.54
CA VAL A 184 1.59 -12.73 6.45
C VAL A 184 0.92 -11.40 6.70
N GLY A 185 1.65 -10.44 7.26
CA GLY A 185 1.14 -9.11 7.52
C GLY A 185 1.57 -8.07 6.52
N HIS A 186 1.85 -6.88 7.03
CA HIS A 186 1.95 -5.67 6.22
C HIS A 186 3.10 -5.70 5.20
N SER A 187 4.27 -6.19 5.63
CA SER A 187 5.46 -6.36 4.78
C SER A 187 5.43 -7.71 4.04
N LEU A 188 4.38 -7.95 3.26
CA LEU A 188 4.11 -9.23 2.56
C LEU A 188 5.18 -9.73 1.58
N TYR A 189 6.25 -8.97 1.35
CA TYR A 189 7.32 -9.33 0.41
C TYR A 189 8.71 -9.35 1.06
N GLY A 190 8.82 -8.97 2.34
CA GLY A 190 10.11 -8.77 3.02
C GLY A 190 10.20 -9.44 4.38
N THR A 191 11.42 -9.67 4.87
CA THR A 191 11.70 -10.27 6.18
C THR A 191 11.47 -9.35 7.36
N ILE A 192 11.48 -8.03 7.13
CA ILE A 192 11.30 -6.97 8.12
C ILE A 192 10.73 -5.73 7.41
N ASP A 193 10.62 -4.61 8.12
CA ASP A 193 10.28 -3.31 7.52
C ASP A 193 11.24 -3.01 6.34
N PRO A 194 10.72 -2.73 5.13
CA PRO A 194 11.53 -2.49 3.94
C PRO A 194 12.45 -1.26 4.03
N ILE A 195 12.31 -0.42 5.05
CA ILE A 195 13.20 0.71 5.31
C ILE A 195 14.55 0.24 5.91
N ASN A 196 14.60 -0.97 6.47
CA ASN A 196 15.82 -1.50 7.08
C ASN A 196 16.79 -2.05 6.03
N SER A 197 18.09 -1.74 6.15
CA SER A 197 19.14 -2.23 5.25
C SER A 197 19.30 -3.75 5.25
N ASP A 198 18.86 -4.42 6.31
CA ASP A 198 18.91 -5.86 6.47
C ASP A 198 17.65 -6.55 5.91
N ALA A 199 16.71 -5.78 5.34
CA ALA A 199 15.50 -6.33 4.73
C ALA A 199 15.86 -7.19 3.53
N GLN A 200 15.44 -8.45 3.58
CA GLN A 200 15.55 -9.39 2.48
C GLN A 200 14.18 -9.64 1.88
N LEU A 201 14.12 -9.89 0.58
CA LEU A 201 12.89 -10.37 -0.03
C LEU A 201 12.61 -11.80 0.43
N VAL A 202 11.34 -12.14 0.63
CA VAL A 202 10.95 -13.53 0.87
C VAL A 202 11.03 -14.30 -0.45
N CYS A 203 11.55 -15.53 -0.46
CA CYS A 203 11.83 -16.25 -1.70
C CYS A 203 10.62 -16.40 -2.63
N ASP A 204 9.42 -16.61 -2.08
CA ASP A 204 8.20 -16.71 -2.90
C ASP A 204 7.81 -15.39 -3.57
N TRP A 205 8.27 -14.23 -3.08
CA TRP A 205 8.07 -12.96 -3.77
C TRP A 205 8.81 -12.91 -5.12
N LEU A 206 9.88 -13.70 -5.27
CA LEU A 206 10.65 -13.84 -6.51
C LEU A 206 10.20 -15.03 -7.37
N SER A 207 9.19 -15.77 -6.92
CA SER A 207 8.69 -16.99 -7.58
C SER A 207 7.61 -16.67 -8.64
N PRO A 208 7.06 -17.68 -9.35
CA PRO A 208 5.98 -17.46 -10.32
C PRO A 208 4.59 -17.43 -9.69
N GLU A 209 4.45 -17.41 -8.36
CA GLU A 209 3.14 -17.34 -7.70
C GLU A 209 2.37 -16.08 -8.10
N LYS A 210 1.03 -16.17 -8.10
CA LYS A 210 0.12 -15.07 -8.46
C LYS A 210 0.33 -13.80 -7.64
N PHE A 211 0.75 -13.93 -6.39
CA PHE A 211 1.02 -12.80 -5.50
C PHE A 211 2.46 -12.28 -5.64
N ALA A 212 3.34 -12.97 -6.36
CA ALA A 212 4.75 -12.62 -6.46
C ALA A 212 4.99 -11.42 -7.37
N LEU A 213 6.22 -10.90 -7.34
CA LEU A 213 6.66 -9.74 -8.10
C LEU A 213 6.42 -9.90 -9.60
N ALA A 214 6.80 -11.04 -10.16
CA ALA A 214 6.73 -11.27 -11.61
C ALA A 214 5.29 -11.17 -12.11
N ALA A 215 4.39 -11.99 -11.56
CA ALA A 215 2.99 -12.07 -11.95
C ALA A 215 2.24 -10.74 -11.81
N ASN A 216 2.51 -9.98 -10.73
CA ASN A 216 1.88 -8.69 -10.50
C ASN A 216 2.34 -7.61 -11.46
N PHE A 217 3.65 -7.50 -11.69
CA PHE A 217 4.18 -6.49 -12.58
C PHE A 217 3.96 -6.84 -14.06
N ASP A 218 3.82 -8.13 -14.42
CA ASP A 218 3.43 -8.56 -15.76
C ASP A 218 2.00 -8.13 -16.08
N TRP A 219 1.09 -8.41 -15.16
CA TRP A 219 -0.29 -7.93 -15.27
C TRP A 219 -0.35 -6.41 -15.34
N LEU A 220 0.37 -5.70 -14.45
CA LEU A 220 0.36 -4.24 -14.41
C LEU A 220 0.82 -3.64 -15.74
N ALA A 221 1.93 -4.15 -16.29
CA ALA A 221 2.45 -3.71 -17.58
C ALA A 221 1.46 -3.97 -18.72
N ALA A 222 0.90 -5.19 -18.81
CA ALA A 222 -0.08 -5.51 -19.85
C ALA A 222 -1.35 -4.66 -19.74
N THR A 223 -1.77 -4.35 -18.51
CA THR A 223 -3.02 -3.65 -18.22
C THR A 223 -2.90 -2.14 -18.46
N ALA A 224 -1.72 -1.56 -18.21
CA ALA A 224 -1.47 -0.13 -18.39
C ALA A 224 -1.44 0.30 -19.86
N MET A 225 -1.06 -0.60 -20.79
CA MET A 225 -0.97 -0.26 -22.20
C MET A 225 -2.35 0.13 -22.76
N THR A 226 -2.45 1.34 -23.32
CA THR A 226 -3.68 1.86 -23.95
C THR A 226 -3.79 1.47 -25.43
N SER A 227 -2.65 1.17 -26.05
CA SER A 227 -2.55 0.77 -27.45
C SER A 227 -1.28 -0.06 -27.69
N GLY A 228 -1.34 -0.96 -28.66
CA GLY A 228 -0.23 -1.84 -29.03
C GLY A 228 -0.25 -3.21 -28.36
N ALA A 229 0.54 -4.13 -28.89
CA ALA A 229 0.83 -5.39 -28.21
C ALA A 229 1.59 -5.11 -26.91
N PRO A 230 1.42 -5.94 -25.86
CA PRO A 230 2.27 -5.85 -24.69
C PRO A 230 3.74 -5.84 -25.16
N PRO A 231 4.59 -4.94 -24.64
CA PRO A 231 6.00 -4.95 -24.98
C PRO A 231 6.54 -6.36 -24.83
N THR A 232 7.29 -6.83 -25.83
CA THR A 232 7.93 -8.15 -25.81
C THR A 232 8.65 -8.27 -24.48
N GLN A 233 8.21 -9.20 -23.63
CA GLN A 233 8.80 -9.37 -22.30
C GLN A 233 10.29 -9.60 -22.51
N VAL A 234 11.11 -8.67 -22.02
CA VAL A 234 12.53 -8.94 -21.88
C VAL A 234 12.62 -10.05 -20.85
N SER A 235 13.42 -11.08 -21.14
CA SER A 235 13.57 -12.21 -20.23
C SER A 235 13.81 -11.70 -18.80
N LEU A 236 12.97 -12.14 -17.87
CA LEU A 236 13.13 -11.84 -16.44
C LEU A 236 14.31 -12.61 -15.83
N THR A 237 15.04 -13.39 -16.64
CA THR A 237 16.38 -13.86 -16.26
C THR A 237 17.28 -12.65 -16.16
N PHE A 238 17.32 -12.07 -14.97
CA PHE A 238 18.37 -11.16 -14.58
C PHE A 238 19.69 -11.94 -14.77
N GLU A 239 20.49 -11.56 -15.76
CA GLU A 239 21.80 -12.20 -16.03
C GLU A 239 22.83 -11.89 -14.93
N GLY A 240 22.42 -11.25 -13.84
CA GLY A 240 23.21 -11.08 -12.64
C GLY A 240 23.03 -12.22 -11.63
N ASN A 241 23.70 -12.09 -10.49
CA ASN A 241 23.55 -13.05 -9.39
C ASN A 241 22.09 -13.13 -8.95
N PRO A 242 21.60 -14.34 -8.57
CA PRO A 242 20.28 -14.49 -7.96
C PRO A 242 20.11 -13.47 -6.85
N ILE A 243 18.97 -12.77 -6.83
CA ILE A 243 18.65 -11.85 -5.74
C ILE A 243 18.56 -12.69 -4.46
N PRO A 244 19.38 -12.42 -3.44
CA PRO A 244 19.29 -13.14 -2.17
C PRO A 244 17.89 -13.01 -1.59
N CYS A 245 17.35 -14.11 -1.09
CA CYS A 245 16.02 -14.16 -0.49
C CYS A 245 16.03 -14.99 0.79
N ALA A 246 15.06 -14.73 1.65
CA ALA A 246 14.88 -15.45 2.89
C ALA A 246 13.86 -16.58 2.72
N ALA A 247 14.18 -17.72 3.35
CA ALA A 247 13.32 -18.89 3.44
C ALA A 247 12.34 -18.83 4.63
N SER A 248 12.21 -17.67 5.28
CA SER A 248 11.28 -17.45 6.39
C SER A 248 10.74 -16.03 6.36
N CYS A 249 9.46 -15.89 6.71
CA CYS A 249 8.84 -14.59 6.97
C CYS A 249 9.33 -13.98 8.31
N PRO A 250 9.10 -12.67 8.54
CA PRO A 250 9.31 -12.09 9.86
C PRO A 250 8.55 -12.90 10.92
N ALA A 251 9.18 -13.16 12.07
CA ALA A 251 8.42 -13.44 13.27
C ALA A 251 7.69 -12.15 13.63
N GLU A 252 6.39 -12.06 13.35
CA GLU A 252 5.62 -10.85 13.61
C GLU A 252 5.50 -10.59 15.11
N ASP A 253 6.44 -9.81 15.64
CA ASP A 253 6.34 -9.07 16.90
C ASP A 253 6.30 -7.57 16.62
N LEU A 254 5.59 -7.14 15.57
CA LEU A 254 5.10 -5.76 15.52
C LEU A 254 3.97 -5.66 16.56
N ASP A 255 4.38 -5.55 17.82
CA ASP A 255 3.53 -5.13 18.92
C ASP A 255 3.18 -3.66 18.67
N VAL A 256 2.16 -3.45 17.84
CA VAL A 256 1.64 -2.12 17.50
C VAL A 256 1.32 -1.33 18.78
N CYS A 257 0.94 -2.01 19.87
CA CYS A 257 0.75 -1.37 21.16
C CYS A 257 2.06 -0.78 21.72
N LYS A 258 3.22 -1.43 21.53
CA LYS A 258 4.52 -0.81 21.88
C LYS A 258 4.86 0.40 21.02
N PHE A 259 4.47 0.39 19.75
CA PHE A 259 4.70 1.53 18.85
C PHE A 259 3.87 2.76 19.28
N ILE A 260 2.62 2.53 19.71
CA ILE A 260 1.75 3.57 20.26
C ILE A 260 2.20 4.00 21.67
N GLU A 261 2.61 3.07 22.54
CA GLU A 261 3.14 3.39 23.86
C GLU A 261 4.40 4.25 23.78
N LEU A 262 5.31 3.96 22.83
CA LEU A 262 6.53 4.76 22.64
C LEU A 262 6.19 6.19 22.19
N ALA A 263 5.23 6.34 21.26
CA ALA A 263 4.77 7.65 20.78
C ALA A 263 4.01 8.46 21.85
N MET A 264 3.20 7.79 22.68
CA MET A 264 2.53 8.44 23.81
C MET A 264 3.51 8.84 24.92
N MET A 265 4.55 8.03 25.19
CA MET A 265 5.56 8.35 26.19
C MET A 265 6.43 9.56 25.80
N THR A 266 6.73 9.77 24.51
CA THR A 266 7.42 11.00 24.05
C THR A 266 6.53 12.24 24.15
N LEU A 267 5.24 12.12 23.87
CA LEU A 267 4.27 13.22 24.05
C LEU A 267 4.10 13.60 25.53
N ILE A 268 3.98 12.63 26.42
CA ILE A 268 3.87 12.88 27.87
C ILE A 268 5.20 13.42 28.43
N GLY A 269 6.34 12.90 27.97
CA GLY A 269 7.67 13.40 28.36
C GLY A 269 7.91 14.85 27.94
N GLY A 270 7.47 15.25 26.75
CA GLY A 270 7.53 16.64 26.27
C GLY A 270 6.63 17.60 27.05
N VAL A 271 5.42 17.16 27.45
CA VAL A 271 4.49 17.96 28.25
C VAL A 271 4.96 18.09 29.70
N VAL A 272 5.52 17.04 30.30
CA VAL A 272 6.05 17.10 31.68
C VAL A 272 7.37 17.89 31.75
N GLY A 273 8.21 17.82 30.71
CA GLY A 273 9.43 18.63 30.60
C GLY A 273 9.19 20.12 30.37
N GLY A 274 8.04 20.51 29.80
CA GLY A 274 7.67 21.90 29.54
C GLY A 274 6.92 22.60 30.69
N VAL A 275 6.39 21.85 31.67
CA VAL A 275 5.52 22.40 32.74
C VAL A 275 6.27 22.72 34.04
N VAL A 276 7.59 22.54 34.11
CA VAL A 276 8.39 22.99 35.26
C VAL A 276 8.61 24.52 35.26
N CYS A 277 8.04 25.28 34.31
CA CYS A 277 8.24 26.72 34.23
C CYS A 277 6.96 27.56 34.00
N CYS A 278 5.83 27.25 34.63
CA CYS A 278 4.90 28.30 35.07
C CYS A 278 3.78 27.80 36.00
N CYS A 279 3.58 28.54 37.08
CA CYS A 279 2.61 28.29 38.13
C CYS A 279 1.14 28.30 37.65
N CYS A 280 0.32 27.49 38.33
CA CYS A 280 -1.14 27.62 38.49
C CYS A 280 -2.01 27.35 37.26
N CYS A 281 -2.58 26.14 37.16
CA CYS A 281 -4.04 25.92 37.18
C CYS A 281 -4.39 24.43 36.98
N VAL A 282 -5.36 23.98 37.77
CA VAL A 282 -6.00 22.66 37.77
C VAL A 282 -6.74 22.43 36.45
N GLY A 283 -6.57 21.26 35.83
CA GLY A 283 -7.37 20.82 34.69
C GLY A 283 -7.14 19.34 34.36
N CYS A 284 -8.21 18.56 34.37
CA CYS A 284 -8.23 17.09 34.31
C CYS A 284 -7.36 16.45 33.23
N ILE A 285 -6.50 15.51 33.65
CA ILE A 285 -5.91 14.51 32.75
C ILE A 285 -7.01 13.48 32.47
N ILE A 286 -7.58 13.51 31.26
CA ILE A 286 -8.36 12.38 30.74
C ILE A 286 -7.33 11.33 30.31
N ALA A 287 -7.10 10.35 31.18
CA ALA A 287 -6.42 9.13 30.79
C ALA A 287 -7.38 8.31 29.93
N LEU A 288 -7.24 8.41 28.61
CA LEU A 288 -7.81 7.44 27.67
C LEU A 288 -7.01 6.14 27.82
N VAL A 289 -7.47 5.29 28.74
CA VAL A 289 -7.01 3.91 28.84
C VAL A 289 -7.61 3.17 27.65
N CYS A 290 -6.82 2.94 26.60
CA CYS A 290 -7.14 1.92 25.60
C CYS A 290 -7.21 0.57 26.31
N TYR A 291 -8.43 0.13 26.61
CA TYR A 291 -8.69 -1.17 27.22
C TYR A 291 -8.52 -2.26 26.15
N CYS A 292 -7.27 -2.64 25.88
CA CYS A 292 -6.98 -3.87 25.14
C CYS A 292 -7.30 -5.06 26.05
N LYS A 293 -8.51 -5.58 25.90
CA LYS A 293 -8.99 -6.75 26.62
C LYS A 293 -8.17 -7.97 26.17
N ARG A 294 -7.22 -8.42 27.00
CA ARG A 294 -6.60 -9.74 26.83
C ARG A 294 -7.59 -10.79 27.36
N LYS A 295 -8.21 -11.51 26.41
CA LYS A 295 -9.29 -12.52 26.53
C LYS A 295 -10.71 -11.99 26.62
#